data_AF-A0ABC9WSN4-F1
#
_entry.id   AF-A0ABC9WSN4-F1
#
_cell.length_a   1.000
_cell.length_b   1.000
_cell.length_c   1.000
_cell.angle_alpha   90.00
_cell.angle_beta   90.00
_cell.angle_gamma   90.00
#
_symmetry.space_group_name_H-M   'P 1'
#
loop_
_entity.id
_entity.type
_entity.pdbx_description
1 polymer ?
#
loop_
_entity_poly.entity_id
_entity_poly.type
_entity_poly.pdbx_seq_one_letter_code
_entity_poly.pdbx_strand_id
1 'polypeptide(L)'
;MTPHLEHRIQLWGPQHKKDMELLEQVQKKATKMISRLEHLSYEDRLRELGLFSVEKRRLQGDLIAAFQCLKGPTGKLERDCLQGHGVIGQGGMALV
;
A
#
# COMPACT_ATOMS: atom_id res chain seq x y z
N MET A 1 19.07 -20.37 -8.91
CA MET A 1 18.46 -19.48 -9.92
C MET A 1 17.06 -19.21 -9.43
N THR A 2 16.84 -18.09 -8.74
CA THR A 2 15.70 -17.90 -7.81
C THR A 2 14.77 -16.80 -8.34
N PRO A 3 13.73 -17.13 -9.12
CA PRO A 3 12.81 -16.16 -9.74
C PRO A 3 11.96 -15.35 -8.75
N HIS A 4 12.02 -15.67 -7.45
CA HIS A 4 11.23 -15.00 -6.41
C HIS A 4 11.73 -13.59 -6.05
N LEU A 5 13.02 -13.30 -6.26
CA LEU A 5 13.56 -11.94 -6.03
C LEU A 5 13.13 -10.96 -7.12
N GLU A 6 12.97 -11.43 -8.36
CA GLU A 6 12.56 -10.59 -9.49
C GLU A 6 11.10 -10.15 -9.38
N HIS A 7 10.22 -11.02 -8.86
CA HIS A 7 8.83 -10.65 -8.55
C HIS A 7 8.75 -9.58 -7.45
N ARG A 8 9.64 -9.66 -6.44
CA ARG A 8 9.75 -8.62 -5.43
C ARG A 8 10.11 -7.28 -6.05
N ILE A 9 10.99 -7.22 -7.06
CA ILE A 9 11.38 -5.98 -7.75
C ILE A 9 10.21 -5.36 -8.54
N GLN A 10 9.27 -6.16 -9.06
CA GLN A 10 8.05 -5.66 -9.71
C GLN A 10 7.07 -4.97 -8.76
N LEU A 11 7.02 -5.36 -7.47
CA LEU A 11 6.27 -4.66 -6.42
C LEU A 11 6.73 -3.20 -6.28
N TRP A 12 7.97 -2.90 -6.68
CA TRP A 12 8.60 -1.58 -6.64
C TRP A 12 8.54 -0.80 -7.95
N GLY A 13 7.70 -1.25 -8.89
CA GLY A 13 7.62 -0.67 -10.22
C GLY A 13 7.21 0.81 -10.23
N PRO A 14 7.44 1.53 -11.34
CA PRO A 14 7.09 2.95 -11.51
C PRO A 14 5.62 3.26 -11.24
N GLN A 15 4.74 2.27 -11.42
CA GLN A 15 3.31 2.39 -11.14
C GLN A 15 3.05 2.72 -9.66
N HIS A 16 3.79 2.07 -8.75
CA HIS A 16 3.66 2.30 -7.31
C HIS A 16 4.11 3.72 -6.91
N LYS A 17 5.05 4.33 -7.66
CA LYS A 17 5.47 5.71 -7.38
C LYS A 17 4.32 6.70 -7.61
N LYS A 18 3.54 6.50 -8.69
CA LYS A 18 2.37 7.34 -9.00
C LYS A 18 1.28 7.20 -7.95
N ASP A 19 0.99 5.96 -7.54
CA ASP A 19 -0.01 5.70 -6.50
C ASP A 19 0.41 6.31 -5.15
N MET A 20 1.72 6.31 -4.85
CA MET A 20 2.26 6.94 -3.65
C MET A 20 2.11 8.47 -3.67
N GLU A 21 2.38 9.12 -4.80
CA GLU A 21 2.18 10.56 -4.95
C GLU A 21 0.69 10.94 -4.78
N LEU A 22 -0.21 10.12 -5.33
CA LEU A 22 -1.66 10.31 -5.16
C LEU A 22 -2.05 10.17 -3.68
N LEU A 23 -1.57 9.14 -3.00
CA LEU A 23 -1.87 8.88 -1.60
C LEU A 23 -1.33 9.99 -0.69
N GLU A 24 -0.14 10.51 -1.00
CA GLU A 24 0.48 11.63 -0.31
C GLU A 24 -0.33 12.93 -0.50
N GLN A 25 -0.87 13.17 -1.70
CA GLN A 25 -1.78 14.29 -1.96
C GLN A 25 -3.10 14.15 -1.19
N VAL A 26 -3.67 12.94 -1.12
CA VAL A 26 -4.88 12.68 -0.33
C VAL A 26 -4.62 12.96 1.14
N GLN A 27 -3.50 12.49 1.68
CA GLN A 27 -3.11 12.77 3.07
C GLN A 27 -2.92 14.27 3.31
N LYS A 28 -2.23 14.98 2.41
CA LYS A 28 -2.04 16.44 2.49
C LYS A 28 -3.36 17.22 2.49
N LYS A 29 -4.32 16.80 1.66
CA LYS A 29 -5.66 17.41 1.60
C LYS A 29 -6.45 17.13 2.88
N ALA A 30 -6.46 15.88 3.34
CA ALA A 30 -7.15 15.48 4.57
C ALA A 30 -6.61 16.23 5.80
N THR A 31 -5.29 16.34 5.96
CA THR A 31 -4.69 17.08 7.08
C THR A 31 -4.86 18.60 6.92
N LYS A 32 -5.10 19.12 5.71
CA LYS A 32 -5.41 20.54 5.48
C LYS A 32 -6.85 20.89 5.86
N MET A 33 -7.78 19.96 5.71
CA MET A 33 -9.19 20.16 6.09
C MET A 33 -9.39 20.33 7.60
N ILE A 34 -8.40 19.93 8.40
CA ILE A 34 -8.42 20.17 9.84
C ILE A 34 -8.09 21.65 10.06
N SER A 35 -9.11 22.48 10.24
CA SER A 35 -9.00 23.94 10.37
C SER A 35 -7.99 24.40 11.43
N ARG A 36 -7.85 23.64 12.51
CA ARG A 36 -6.84 23.85 13.57
C ARG A 36 -5.40 23.71 13.12
N LEU A 37 -5.17 23.05 11.99
CA LEU A 37 -3.85 22.68 11.49
C LEU A 37 -3.56 23.31 10.12
N GLU A 38 -4.52 24.02 9.53
CA GLU A 38 -4.43 24.57 8.15
C GLU A 38 -3.19 25.46 7.94
N HIS A 39 -2.79 26.19 8.98
CA HIS A 39 -1.69 27.14 9.00
C HIS A 39 -0.32 26.49 9.22
N LEU A 40 -0.29 25.21 9.60
CA LEU A 40 0.94 24.46 9.83
C LEU A 40 1.49 23.87 8.54
N SER A 41 2.82 23.75 8.47
CA SER A 41 3.49 23.03 7.39
C SER A 41 3.02 21.57 7.35
N TYR A 42 3.13 20.90 6.20
CA TYR A 42 2.70 19.50 6.13
C TYR A 42 3.40 18.60 7.16
N GLU A 43 4.71 18.75 7.32
CA GLU A 43 5.49 17.97 8.28
C GLU A 43 5.05 18.24 9.73
N ASP A 44 4.75 19.51 10.07
CA ASP A 44 4.27 19.86 11.41
C ASP A 44 2.85 19.34 11.66
N ARG A 45 1.99 19.36 10.64
CA ARG A 45 0.66 18.73 10.70
C ARG A 45 0.77 17.24 10.98
N LEU A 46 1.71 16.55 10.33
CA LEU A 46 1.93 15.14 10.58
C LEU A 46 2.42 14.89 12.02
N ARG A 47 3.35 15.72 12.51
CA ARG A 47 3.86 15.64 13.87
C ARG A 47 2.77 15.85 14.92
N GLU A 48 1.95 16.88 14.75
CA GLU A 48 0.85 17.21 15.67
C GLU A 48 -0.21 16.10 15.71
N LEU A 49 -0.47 15.48 14.55
CA LEU A 49 -1.41 14.35 14.45
C LEU A 49 -0.78 13.00 14.83
N GLY A 50 0.53 12.94 15.12
CA GLY A 50 1.24 11.67 15.34
C GLY A 50 1.24 10.74 14.12
N LEU A 51 1.08 11.29 12.92
CA LEU A 51 1.03 10.54 11.66
C LEU A 51 2.42 10.42 11.03
N PHE A 52 2.64 9.33 10.32
CA PHE A 52 3.78 9.18 9.42
C PHE A 52 3.43 9.61 8.00
N SER A 53 4.44 10.07 7.26
CA SER A 53 4.33 10.26 5.81
C SER A 53 4.04 8.92 5.13
N VAL A 54 3.44 8.97 3.94
CA VAL A 54 3.15 7.74 3.19
C VAL A 54 4.44 6.97 2.90
N GLU A 55 5.49 7.70 2.53
CA GLU A 55 6.80 7.13 2.23
C GLU A 55 7.39 6.37 3.43
N LYS A 56 7.31 6.94 4.64
CA LYS A 56 7.83 6.30 5.85
C LYS A 56 7.06 5.03 6.20
N ARG A 57 5.71 5.03 6.07
CA ARG A 57 4.90 3.82 6.28
C ARG A 57 5.24 2.73 5.27
N ARG A 58 5.49 3.11 4.02
CA ARG A 58 5.89 2.18 2.96
C ARG A 58 7.25 1.56 3.28
N LEU A 59 8.27 2.38 3.53
CA LEU A 59 9.61 1.92 3.90
C LEU A 59 9.58 0.95 5.07
N GLN A 60 8.73 1.21 6.07
CA GLN A 60 8.56 0.30 7.19
C GLN A 60 7.95 -1.05 6.75
N GLY A 61 6.90 -1.05 5.94
CA GLY A 61 6.32 -2.28 5.38
C GLY A 61 7.32 -3.06 4.52
N ASP A 62 8.12 -2.36 3.74
CA ASP A 62 9.13 -2.93 2.88
C ASP A 62 10.29 -3.58 3.66
N LEU A 63 10.74 -2.91 4.73
CA LEU A 63 11.74 -3.45 5.66
C LEU A 63 11.21 -4.70 6.37
N ILE A 64 9.93 -4.71 6.77
CA ILE A 64 9.28 -5.89 7.36
C ILE A 64 9.27 -7.03 6.35
N ALA A 65 8.84 -6.77 5.12
CA ALA A 65 8.83 -7.77 4.07
C ALA A 65 10.26 -8.29 3.79
N ALA A 66 11.26 -7.42 3.71
CA ALA A 66 12.67 -7.80 3.53
C ALA A 66 13.17 -8.67 4.67
N PHE A 67 12.87 -8.28 5.91
CA PHE A 67 13.22 -9.07 7.08
C PHE A 67 12.55 -10.46 7.07
N GLN A 68 11.27 -10.54 6.68
CA GLN A 68 10.57 -11.83 6.53
C GLN A 68 11.19 -12.71 5.45
N CYS A 69 11.62 -12.13 4.33
CA CYS A 69 12.32 -12.85 3.26
C CYS A 69 13.69 -13.37 3.71
N LEU A 70 14.44 -12.54 4.45
CA LEU A 70 15.75 -12.91 5.01
C LEU A 70 15.63 -13.98 6.10
N LYS A 71 14.55 -13.95 6.90
CA LYS A 71 14.34 -14.90 7.99
C LYS A 71 13.89 -16.30 7.51
N GLY A 72 13.54 -16.47 6.24
CA GLY A 72 12.96 -17.71 5.71
C GLY A 72 11.56 -17.99 6.28
N PRO A 73 10.78 -18.90 5.68
CA PRO A 73 9.39 -19.12 6.08
C PRO A 73 9.33 -19.76 7.46
N THR A 74 9.19 -18.95 8.50
CA THR A 74 8.80 -19.44 9.82
C THR A 74 7.29 -19.67 9.77
N GLY A 75 6.89 -20.79 9.17
CA GLY A 75 5.57 -21.41 9.24
C GLY A 75 4.37 -20.45 9.18
N LYS A 76 3.99 -20.05 7.97
CA LYS A 76 2.62 -20.20 7.41
C LYS A 76 2.59 -19.56 6.03
N LEU A 77 2.31 -20.42 5.07
CA LEU A 77 2.12 -20.15 3.65
C LEU A 77 1.05 -19.06 3.46
N GLU A 78 1.43 -18.02 2.74
CA GLU A 78 0.53 -17.10 2.07
C GLU A 78 -0.52 -17.86 1.26
N ARG A 79 -1.78 -17.73 1.68
CA ARG A 79 -2.94 -17.53 0.81
C ARG A 79 -3.77 -16.55 1.63
N ASP A 80 -3.68 -15.25 1.34
CA ASP A 80 -4.85 -14.50 0.87
C ASP A 80 -4.49 -13.20 0.12
N CYS A 81 -3.25 -13.00 -0.32
CA CYS A 81 -2.86 -11.78 -1.07
C CYS A 81 -3.28 -11.77 -2.56
N LEU A 82 -3.97 -12.81 -3.05
CA LEU A 82 -4.44 -12.89 -4.44
C LEU A 82 -5.92 -13.27 -4.50
N GLN A 83 -6.79 -12.31 -4.22
CA GLN A 83 -8.14 -12.31 -4.80
C GLN A 83 -8.61 -10.88 -5.08
N GLY A 84 -7.91 -10.25 -6.02
CA GLY A 84 -8.48 -9.20 -6.84
C GLY A 84 -8.77 -9.77 -8.22
N HIS A 85 -10.05 -9.80 -8.58
CA HIS A 85 -10.63 -10.10 -9.90
C HIS A 85 -11.02 -11.56 -10.21
N GLY A 86 -12.12 -12.00 -9.59
CA GLY A 86 -13.00 -13.04 -10.14
C GLY A 86 -14.12 -12.38 -10.95
N VAL A 87 -14.06 -12.49 -12.28
CA VAL A 87 -15.19 -12.20 -13.18
C VAL A 87 -16.15 -13.37 -13.08
N ILE A 88 -17.25 -13.26 -12.31
CA ILE A 88 -18.34 -14.25 -12.40
C ILE A 88 -19.68 -13.55 -12.17
N GLY A 89 -20.54 -13.66 -13.18
CA GLY A 89 -21.93 -13.23 -13.13
C GLY A 89 -22.68 -13.63 -14.41
N GLN A 90 -22.55 -14.90 -14.84
CA GLN A 90 -23.58 -15.50 -15.69
C GLN A 90 -24.83 -15.70 -14.83
N GLY A 91 -25.95 -15.12 -15.25
CA GLY A 91 -27.25 -15.35 -14.63
C GLY A 91 -28.37 -14.96 -15.59
N GLY A 92 -29.11 -15.96 -16.06
CA GLY A 92 -30.36 -15.76 -16.80
C GLY A 92 -30.70 -16.87 -17.79
N MET A 93 -31.05 -18.06 -17.29
CA MET A 93 -31.89 -18.97 -18.07
C MET A 93 -33.29 -18.35 -18.17
N ALA A 94 -33.67 -17.91 -19.37
CA ALA A 94 -35.07 -17.78 -19.76
C ALA A 94 -35.35 -18.93 -20.73
N LEU A 95 -36.08 -19.94 -20.27
CA LEU A 95 -36.79 -20.84 -21.17
C LEU A 95 -38.28 -20.50 -21.01
N VAL A 96 -38.83 -19.90 -22.07
CA VAL A 96 -40.26 -19.93 -22.40
C VAL A 96 -40.60 -21.34 -22.86
#